data_AF-A0A7C0YUF7-F1
#
_entry.id   AF-A0A7C0YUF7-F1
#
_cell.length_a   1.000
_cell.length_b   1.000
_cell.length_c   1.000
_cell.angle_alpha   90.00
_cell.angle_beta   90.00
_cell.angle_gamma   90.00
#
_symmetry.space_group_name_H-M   'P 1'
#
loop_
_entity.id
_entity.type
_entity.pdbx_description
1 polymer ?
#
loop_
_entity_poly.entity_id
_entity_poly.type
_entity_poly.pdbx_seq_one_letter_code
_entity_poly.pdbx_strand_id
1 'polypeptide(L)' 'MNDELKRDIKELFLKIFGSRVAKVVDEFDDPKRYPEEFTKECFFFLSKLMGKEKALNLLLPILKKHFKKKVTFFLTEE' A
#
# COMPACT_ATOMS: atom_id res chain seq x y z
N MET A 1 -7.54 6.93 13.02
CA MET A 1 -8.04 6.09 11.92
C MET A 1 -7.16 6.12 10.66
N ASN A 2 -6.56 7.25 10.21
CA ASN A 2 -5.76 7.25 8.96
C ASN A 2 -4.22 7.19 9.09
N ASP A 3 -3.63 7.35 10.29
CA ASP A 3 -2.20 7.02 10.52
C ASP A 3 -1.92 5.51 10.52
N GLU A 4 -2.95 4.71 10.80
CA GLU A 4 -2.84 3.25 10.86
C GLU A 4 -2.59 2.63 9.48
N LEU A 5 -3.08 3.24 8.39
CA LEU A 5 -2.82 2.78 7.03
C LEU A 5 -1.33 2.94 6.66
N LYS A 6 -0.76 4.14 6.87
CA LYS A 6 0.67 4.39 6.63
C LYS A 6 1.52 3.46 7.48
N ARG A 7 1.15 3.26 8.75
CA ARG A 7 1.86 2.38 9.67
C ARG A 7 1.81 0.91 9.24
N ASP A 8 0.61 0.37 8.95
CA ASP A 8 0.46 -1.03 8.53
C ASP A 8 1.24 -1.33 7.23
N ILE A 9 1.21 -0.40 6.27
CA ILE A 9 1.98 -0.52 5.02
C ILE A 9 3.48 -0.43 5.28
N LYS A 10 3.92 0.52 6.11
CA LYS A 10 5.34 0.66 6.46
C LYS A 10 5.86 -0.57 7.20
N GLU A 11 5.08 -1.15 8.10
CA GLU A 11 5.40 -2.41 8.76
C GLU A 11 5.47 -3.59 7.79
N LEU A 12 4.57 -3.65 6.80
CA LEU A 12 4.64 -4.64 5.72
C LEU A 12 5.96 -4.51 4.94
N PHE A 13 6.31 -3.30 4.51
CA PHE A 13 7.56 -3.04 3.80
C PHE A 13 8.78 -3.38 4.66
N LEU A 14 8.75 -3.04 5.95
CA LEU A 14 9.80 -3.36 6.91
C LEU A 14 10.03 -4.86 7.02
N LYS A 15 8.94 -5.65 7.10
CA LYS A 15 9.01 -7.12 7.24
C LYS A 15 9.55 -7.79 5.99
N ILE A 16 9.24 -7.27 4.80
CA ILE A 16 9.60 -7.91 3.53
C ILE A 16 10.98 -7.48 3.04
N PHE A 17 11.28 -6.19 3.11
CA PHE A 17 12.45 -5.59 2.47
C PHE A 17 13.41 -4.93 3.46
N GLY A 18 13.05 -4.83 4.74
CA GLY A 18 13.83 -4.15 5.75
C GLY A 18 13.66 -2.63 5.77
N SER A 19 14.37 -2.00 6.71
CA SER A 19 14.23 -0.58 7.04
C SER A 19 14.56 0.38 5.89
N ARG A 20 15.48 0.00 5.00
CA ARG A 20 15.90 0.86 3.89
C ARG A 20 14.79 1.12 2.89
N VAL A 21 14.05 0.08 2.53
CA VAL A 21 12.95 0.18 1.56
C VAL A 21 11.69 0.72 2.23
N ALA A 22 11.46 0.42 3.51
CA ALA A 22 10.33 0.95 4.26
C ALA A 22 10.30 2.49 4.36
N LYS A 23 11.45 3.16 4.22
CA LYS A 23 11.52 4.64 4.16
C LYS A 23 10.84 5.22 2.93
N VAL A 24 10.70 4.48 1.82
CA VAL A 24 10.00 4.98 0.62
C VAL A 24 8.55 5.33 0.92
N VAL A 25 7.94 4.63 1.89
CA VAL A 25 6.56 4.88 2.33
C VAL A 25 6.41 6.25 2.97
N ASP A 26 7.49 6.80 3.54
CA ASP A 26 7.46 8.14 4.11
C ASP A 26 7.36 9.23 3.04
N GLU A 27 7.94 8.98 1.84
CA GLU A 27 7.97 9.90 0.69
C GLU A 27 6.65 9.94 -0.08
N PHE A 28 5.79 8.92 0.06
CA PHE A 28 4.48 8.90 -0.60
C PHE A 28 3.51 9.89 0.01
N ASP A 29 2.52 10.28 -0.80
CA ASP A 29 1.51 11.26 -0.45
C ASP A 29 0.77 10.92 0.85
N ASP A 30 0.33 11.95 1.57
CA ASP A 30 -0.26 11.75 2.89
C ASP A 30 -1.60 10.98 2.77
N PRO A 31 -1.71 9.77 3.37
CA PRO A 31 -2.90 8.95 3.24
C PRO A 31 -4.12 9.52 3.96
N LYS A 32 -4.00 10.61 4.73
CA LYS A 32 -5.17 11.31 5.28
C LYS A 32 -5.86 12.16 4.22
N ARG A 33 -5.09 12.77 3.32
CA ARG A 33 -5.63 13.55 2.20
C ARG A 33 -5.91 12.69 0.98
N TYR A 34 -4.98 11.79 0.64
CA TYR A 34 -5.05 11.01 -0.59
C TYR A 34 -4.83 9.51 -0.31
N PRO A 35 -5.76 8.86 0.41
CA PRO A 35 -5.62 7.45 0.79
C PRO A 35 -5.53 6.52 -0.42
N GLU A 36 -6.26 6.81 -1.49
CA GLU A 36 -6.26 6.00 -2.72
C GLU A 36 -4.93 6.13 -3.48
N GLU A 37 -4.44 7.34 -3.72
CA GLU A 37 -3.15 7.61 -4.37
C GLU A 37 -2.01 6.95 -3.61
N PHE A 38 -1.93 7.15 -2.28
CA PHE A 38 -0.92 6.52 -1.44
C PHE A 38 -0.90 5.00 -1.62
N THR A 39 -2.08 4.36 -1.63
CA THR A 39 -2.16 2.91 -1.79
C THR A 39 -1.85 2.44 -3.21
N LYS A 40 -2.16 3.24 -4.25
CA LYS A 40 -1.74 2.99 -5.63
C LYS A 40 -0.23 3.07 -5.79
N GLU A 41 0.41 4.08 -5.20
CA GLU A 41 1.87 4.21 -5.20
C GLU A 41 2.52 3.01 -4.51
N CYS A 42 2.00 2.61 -3.34
CA CYS A 42 2.46 1.42 -2.64
C CYS A 42 2.30 0.15 -3.48
N PHE A 43 1.16 -0.01 -4.15
CA PHE A 43 0.90 -1.15 -5.02
C PHE A 43 1.82 -1.16 -6.24
N PHE A 44 2.01 -0.02 -6.90
CA PHE A 44 2.89 0.11 -8.04
C PHE A 44 4.33 -0.23 -7.66
N PHE A 45 4.82 0.32 -6.54
CA PHE A 45 6.15 0.04 -6.03
C PHE A 45 6.35 -1.45 -5.73
N LEU A 46 5.44 -2.06 -4.98
CA LEU A 46 5.49 -3.50 -4.69
C LEU A 46 5.41 -4.33 -5.98
N SER A 47 4.56 -3.93 -6.93
CA SER A 47 4.40 -4.63 -8.20
C SER A 47 5.68 -4.64 -9.03
N LYS A 48 6.49 -3.57 -8.96
CA LYS A 48 7.81 -3.52 -9.61
C LYS A 48 8.84 -4.44 -8.95
N LEU A 49 8.74 -4.67 -7.64
CA LEU A 49 9.70 -5.50 -6.90
C LEU A 49 9.38 -7.00 -6.95
N MET A 50 8.11 -7.38 -6.89
CA MET A 50 7.70 -8.79 -6.73
C MET A 50 6.60 -9.26 -7.67
N GLY A 51 6.16 -8.39 -8.60
CA GLY A 51 5.06 -8.65 -9.53
C GLY A 51 3.70 -8.24 -8.98
N LYS A 52 2.78 -7.90 -9.89
CA LYS A 52 1.43 -7.38 -9.57
C LYS A 52 0.62 -8.30 -8.66
N GLU A 53 0.62 -9.59 -8.93
CA GLU A 53 -0.21 -10.56 -8.19
C GLU A 53 0.21 -10.69 -6.72
N LYS A 54 1.52 -10.79 -6.46
CA LYS A 54 2.07 -10.84 -5.09
C LYS A 54 1.84 -9.52 -4.35
N ALA A 55 2.09 -8.39 -5.02
CA ALA A 55 1.85 -7.06 -4.45
C ALA A 55 0.39 -6.88 -4.03
N LEU A 56 -0.55 -7.27 -4.90
CA LEU A 56 -1.98 -7.18 -4.63
C LEU A 56 -2.37 -8.06 -3.43
N ASN A 57 -1.90 -9.31 -3.40
CA ASN A 57 -2.17 -10.24 -2.29
C ASN A 57 -1.67 -9.74 -0.93
N LEU A 58 -0.54 -9.04 -0.89
CA LEU A 58 0.00 -8.47 0.35
C LEU A 58 -0.74 -7.21 0.81
N LEU A 59 -1.15 -6.35 -0.13
CA LEU A 59 -1.86 -5.12 0.19
C LEU A 59 -3.34 -5.36 0.48
N LEU A 60 -3.98 -6.32 -0.18
CA LEU A 60 -5.39 -6.70 -0.01
C LEU A 60 -5.88 -6.77 1.44
N PRO A 61 -5.20 -7.46 2.38
CA PRO A 61 -5.65 -7.53 3.77
C PRO A 61 -5.60 -6.17 4.48
N ILE A 62 -4.57 -5.35 4.21
CA ILE A 62 -4.44 -4.00 4.76
C ILE A 62 -5.54 -3.10 4.18
N LEU A 63 -5.74 -3.15 2.87
CA LEU A 63 -6.77 -2.37 2.19
C LEU A 63 -8.17 -2.76 2.64
N LYS A 64 -8.47 -4.05 2.85
CA LYS A 64 -9.76 -4.48 3.41
C LYS A 64 -10.00 -3.99 4.83
N LYS A 65 -8.95 -3.93 5.66
CA LYS A 65 -9.00 -3.41 7.03
C LYS A 65 -9.36 -1.91 7.05
N HIS A 66 -8.77 -1.14 6.13
CA HIS A 66 -8.92 0.32 6.09
C HIS A 66 -10.07 0.80 5.19
N PHE A 67 -10.34 0.12 4.09
CA PHE A 67 -11.37 0.42 3.10
C PHE A 67 -12.42 -0.69 3.07
N LYS A 68 -13.29 -0.71 4.09
CA LYS A 68 -14.33 -1.74 4.33
C LYS A 68 -15.23 -2.11 3.13
N LYS A 69 -15.27 -1.32 2.04
CA LYS A 69 -16.15 -1.57 0.87
C LYS A 69 -15.58 -1.16 -0.50
N LYS A 70 -14.34 -0.68 -0.60
CA LYS A 70 -13.87 0.10 -1.77
C LYS A 70 -12.45 -0.29 -2.21
N VAL A 71 -12.22 -1.58 -2.48
CA VAL A 71 -10.95 -2.09 -3.04
C VAL A 71 -11.05 -2.33 -4.55
N THR A 72 -12.12 -1.83 -5.18
CA THR A 72 -12.37 -1.97 -6.62
C THR A 72 -11.48 -1.08 -7.50
N PHE A 73 -10.80 -0.08 -6.93
CA PHE A 73 -9.97 0.87 -7.69
C PHE A 73 -8.65 0.29 -8.23
N PHE A 74 -8.16 -0.84 -7.69
CA PHE A 74 -6.93 -1.49 -8.18
C PHE A 74 -7.16 -2.36 -9.41
N LEU A 75 -8.42 -2.63 -9.75
CA LEU A 75 -8.82 -3.51 -10.86
C LEU A 75 -9.30 -2.72 -12.08
N THR A 76 -9.23 -1.38 -12.05
CA THR A 76 -9.85 -0.51 -13.07
C THR A 76 -8.85 0.14 -14.04
N GLU A 77 -7.57 -0.21 -13.99
CA GLU A 77 -6.65 0.15 -15.08
C GLU A 77 -6.48 -1.06 -16.01
N GLU A 78 -7.42 -1.13 -16.95
CA GLU A 78 -7.36 -1.89 -18.21
C GLU A 78 -6.63 -1.05 -19.28
#